data_AF-F5YAR6-F1
#
_entry.id   AF-F5YAR6-F1
#
_cell.length_a   1.000
_cell.length_b   1.000
_cell.length_c   1.000
_cell.angle_alpha   90.00
_cell.angle_beta   90.00
_cell.angle_gamma   90.00
#
_symmetry.space_group_name_H-M   'P 1'
#
loop_
_entity.id
_entity.type
_entity.pdbx_description
1 polymer ?
#
loop_
_entity_poly.entity_id
_entity_poly.type
_entity_poly.pdbx_seq_one_letter_code
_entity_poly.pdbx_strand_id
1 'polypeptide(L)'
;MSVQGRDCCITLKTQYREMGLPYSEETIREAVSILKEEAAIEGDGNCGAIRRSRGVTGCVVTPLSIETAPLLFVLALGRSGLPAFVSGTRVLYRHTVNLSAMESGLRFDLIQDRGAVRTLYEGCRVKDFELRIMRGEAIKLKLDIAGNFSPVCYPYPEKAAVYSGERFKEDGVKYRINGTEYKNIYGLTIATRKDGGTQTEVRIHRTMNSAELPPIIETLEITAQLLHDHYDYRLYGAFRLNLSRLVLMADETAINAGDTVIGPLRYYCAGDFSADVFTTSEEVIE
;
A
#
# COMPACT_ATOMS: atom_id res chain seq x y z
N MET A 1 -7.26 16.44 9.57
CA MET A 1 -6.16 16.30 8.59
C MET A 1 -6.84 16.21 7.23
N SER A 2 -6.70 17.20 6.35
CA SER A 2 -7.43 17.25 5.08
C SER A 2 -6.75 16.36 4.03
N VAL A 3 -7.43 15.32 3.58
CA VAL A 3 -7.01 14.50 2.43
C VAL A 3 -7.22 15.34 1.16
N GLN A 4 -6.15 15.70 0.46
CA GLN A 4 -6.18 16.63 -0.68
C GLN A 4 -6.18 15.91 -2.05
N GLY A 5 -6.74 14.70 -2.11
CA GLY A 5 -6.46 13.71 -3.16
C GLY A 5 -7.12 13.90 -4.53
N ARG A 6 -7.92 14.94 -4.81
CA ARG A 6 -8.62 15.03 -6.12
C ARG A 6 -7.79 15.62 -7.27
N ASP A 7 -6.77 16.44 -6.98
CA ASP A 7 -5.98 17.15 -8.01
C ASP A 7 -4.46 16.89 -7.92
N CYS A 8 -4.05 15.84 -7.21
CA CYS A 8 -2.64 15.50 -7.02
C CYS A 8 -2.24 14.28 -7.85
N CYS A 9 -1.18 14.40 -8.65
CA CYS A 9 -0.54 13.27 -9.33
C CYS A 9 0.75 12.90 -8.59
N ILE A 10 0.98 11.61 -8.38
CA ILE A 10 2.19 11.10 -7.75
C ILE A 10 2.99 10.31 -8.79
N THR A 11 4.26 10.65 -8.94
CA THR A 11 5.21 9.87 -9.75
C THR A 11 6.31 9.36 -8.84
N LEU A 12 6.59 8.06 -8.93
CA LEU A 12 7.70 7.40 -8.25
C LEU A 12 8.85 7.25 -9.23
N LYS A 13 10.04 7.70 -8.82
CA LYS A 13 11.26 7.57 -9.60
C LYS A 13 12.25 6.69 -8.84
N THR A 14 12.60 5.57 -9.45
CA THR A 14 13.61 4.64 -8.93
C THR A 14 14.78 4.53 -9.89
N GLN A 15 15.84 3.83 -9.48
CA GLN A 15 16.94 3.49 -10.39
C GLN A 15 16.53 2.60 -11.58
N TYR A 16 15.36 1.97 -11.51
CA TYR A 16 14.89 1.01 -12.53
C TYR A 16 13.90 1.63 -13.50
N ARG A 17 13.00 2.48 -13.00
CA ARG A 17 11.87 3.03 -13.75
C ARG A 17 11.31 4.27 -13.07
N GLU A 18 10.77 5.18 -13.89
CA GLU A 18 9.85 6.25 -13.50
C GLU A 18 8.41 5.82 -13.82
N MET A 19 7.51 5.93 -12.83
CA MET A 19 6.16 5.41 -12.92
C MET A 19 5.17 6.34 -12.21
N GLY A 20 4.17 6.81 -12.94
CA GLY A 20 3.03 7.49 -12.34
C GLY A 20 2.13 6.51 -11.61
N LEU A 21 1.59 6.90 -10.46
CA LEU A 21 0.62 6.11 -9.73
C LEU A 21 -0.79 6.37 -10.25
N PRO A 22 -1.70 5.38 -10.16
CA PRO A 22 -3.13 5.60 -10.27
C PRO A 22 -3.60 6.65 -9.25
N TYR A 23 -4.87 7.01 -9.31
CA TYR A 23 -5.51 7.89 -8.32
C TYR A 23 -4.98 7.61 -6.91
N SER A 24 -4.35 8.62 -6.30
CA SER A 24 -3.66 8.46 -5.04
C SER A 24 -4.11 9.52 -4.05
N GLU A 25 -4.45 9.09 -2.84
CA GLU A 25 -4.58 9.98 -1.70
C GLU A 25 -3.22 10.13 -1.03
N GLU A 26 -2.85 11.34 -0.64
CA GLU A 26 -1.52 11.58 -0.11
C GLU A 26 -1.52 12.65 1.00
N THR A 27 -0.53 12.54 1.90
CA THR A 27 -0.29 13.50 2.99
C THR A 27 1.19 13.90 3.09
N ILE A 28 1.95 13.66 2.03
CA ILE A 28 3.40 13.86 1.97
C ILE A 28 3.72 15.35 2.10
N ARG A 29 4.67 15.64 2.98
CA ARG A 29 5.09 17.01 3.32
C ARG A 29 6.47 17.03 3.96
N GLU A 30 7.02 18.23 4.07
CA GLU A 30 8.18 18.49 4.91
C GLU A 30 7.85 18.21 6.39
N ALA A 31 8.71 17.46 7.06
CA ALA A 31 8.73 17.40 8.51
C ALA A 31 9.49 18.62 9.04
N VAL A 32 8.82 19.49 9.79
CA VAL A 32 9.41 20.74 10.29
C VAL A 32 9.42 20.72 11.82
N SER A 33 10.58 21.02 12.42
CA SER A 33 10.66 21.37 13.84
C SER A 33 10.79 22.89 13.98
N ILE A 34 9.97 23.47 14.84
CA ILE A 34 10.01 24.90 15.16
C ILE A 34 10.59 25.03 16.56
N LEU A 35 11.74 25.68 16.67
CA LEU A 35 12.27 26.14 17.96
C LEU A 35 11.77 27.57 18.15
N LYS A 36 10.89 27.77 19.12
CA LYS A 36 10.41 29.10 19.49
C LYS A 36 11.30 29.65 20.59
N GLU A 37 11.74 30.88 20.42
CA GLU A 37 12.33 31.64 21.50
C GLU A 37 11.22 32.01 22.50
N GLU A 38 11.48 31.86 23.79
CA GLU A 38 10.56 32.35 24.82
C GLU A 38 10.72 33.87 24.96
N ALA A 39 9.61 34.59 25.12
CA ALA A 39 9.65 36.04 25.26
C ALA A 39 10.52 36.43 26.47
N ALA A 40 11.51 37.30 26.25
CA ALA A 40 12.21 37.94 27.36
C ALA A 40 11.23 38.85 28.12
N ILE A 41 11.27 38.78 29.46
CA ILE A 41 10.35 39.52 30.36
C ILE A 41 10.43 41.05 30.15
N GLU A 42 11.51 41.57 29.56
CA GLU A 42 11.79 43.01 29.43
C GLU A 42 11.86 43.53 27.97
N GLY A 43 11.29 42.83 26.97
CA GLY A 43 11.33 43.27 25.56
C GLY A 43 9.98 43.22 24.84
N ASP A 44 9.88 43.91 23.69
CA ASP A 44 8.67 44.17 22.87
C ASP A 44 7.97 42.92 22.26
N GLY A 45 8.02 41.76 22.91
CA GLY A 45 7.19 40.59 22.58
C GLY A 45 7.49 39.89 21.24
N ASN A 46 8.45 40.37 20.46
CA ASN A 46 8.85 39.72 19.21
C ASN A 46 9.72 38.49 19.49
N CYS A 47 9.09 37.32 19.51
CA CYS A 47 9.76 36.03 19.65
C CYS A 47 10.21 35.51 18.28
N GLY A 48 11.51 35.28 18.12
CA GLY A 48 12.03 34.58 16.94
C GLY A 48 11.58 33.11 16.91
N ALA A 49 11.45 32.55 15.71
CA ALA A 49 11.25 31.12 15.52
C ALA A 49 12.24 30.58 14.48
N ILE A 50 13.06 29.61 14.89
CA ILE A 50 13.97 28.93 13.96
C ILE A 50 13.24 27.73 13.38
N ARG A 51 12.94 27.81 12.08
CA ARG A 51 12.40 26.69 11.30
C ARG A 51 13.55 25.79 10.89
N ARG A 52 13.55 24.53 11.36
CA ARG A 52 14.53 23.51 10.94
C ARG A 52 13.82 22.36 10.25
N SER A 53 14.25 22.05 9.02
CA SER A 53 13.79 20.85 8.32
C SER A 53 14.27 19.57 9.01
N ARG A 54 13.40 18.57 9.04
CA ARG A 54 13.65 17.21 9.52
C ARG A 54 13.46 16.19 8.38
N GLY A 55 13.42 16.65 7.14
CA GLY A 55 13.22 15.82 5.95
C GLY A 55 11.75 15.69 5.57
N VAL A 56 11.32 14.47 5.24
CA VAL A 56 10.00 14.18 4.64
C VAL A 56 9.24 13.20 5.50
N THR A 57 7.93 13.42 5.63
CA THR A 57 7.00 12.48 6.26
C THR A 57 5.62 12.52 5.60
N GLY A 58 4.92 11.40 5.63
CA GLY A 58 3.52 11.29 5.23
C GLY A 58 3.22 9.91 4.67
N CYS A 59 2.13 9.79 3.93
CA CYS A 59 1.76 8.56 3.27
C CYS A 59 1.19 8.79 1.89
N VAL A 60 1.23 7.74 1.07
CA VAL A 60 0.51 7.63 -0.20
C VAL A 60 -0.38 6.40 -0.15
N VAL A 61 -1.65 6.53 -0.49
CA VAL A 61 -2.62 5.45 -0.62
C VAL A 61 -3.04 5.37 -2.07
N THR A 62 -2.77 4.24 -2.72
CA THR A 62 -3.05 4.05 -4.15
C THR A 62 -3.66 2.67 -4.42
N PRO A 63 -4.61 2.52 -5.34
CA PRO A 63 -5.06 1.23 -5.84
C PRO A 63 -3.92 0.45 -6.50
N LEU A 64 -3.91 -0.87 -6.32
CA LEU A 64 -3.05 -1.76 -7.07
C LEU A 64 -3.61 -1.98 -8.49
N SER A 65 -2.71 -1.90 -9.47
CA SER A 65 -2.90 -2.36 -10.84
C SER A 65 -1.87 -3.43 -11.18
N ILE A 66 -2.05 -4.16 -12.28
CA ILE A 66 -1.02 -5.11 -12.76
C ILE A 66 0.32 -4.40 -12.98
N GLU A 67 0.28 -3.19 -13.53
CA GLU A 67 1.48 -2.41 -13.83
C GLU A 67 2.18 -1.89 -12.57
N THR A 68 1.42 -1.42 -11.58
CA THR A 68 1.97 -0.73 -10.41
C THR A 68 2.34 -1.66 -9.26
N ALA A 69 1.64 -2.79 -9.13
CA ALA A 69 1.83 -3.72 -8.02
C ALA A 69 3.29 -4.18 -7.84
N PRO A 70 4.04 -4.59 -8.90
CA PRO A 70 5.41 -5.04 -8.71
C PRO A 70 6.31 -3.98 -8.07
N LEU A 71 6.27 -2.74 -8.59
CA LEU A 71 7.09 -1.66 -8.04
C LEU A 71 6.68 -1.31 -6.61
N LEU A 72 5.37 -1.18 -6.36
CA LEU A 72 4.84 -0.85 -5.05
C LEU A 72 5.20 -1.90 -3.99
N PHE A 73 5.14 -3.19 -4.32
CA PHE A 73 5.60 -4.26 -3.44
C PHE A 73 7.11 -4.25 -3.25
N VAL A 74 7.90 -3.98 -4.29
CA VAL A 74 9.35 -3.86 -4.19
C VAL A 74 9.76 -2.69 -3.28
N LEU A 75 9.06 -1.56 -3.37
CA LEU A 75 9.29 -0.41 -2.48
C LEU A 75 8.89 -0.70 -1.04
N ALA A 76 7.74 -1.37 -0.85
CA ALA A 76 7.31 -1.79 0.46
C ALA A 76 8.32 -2.76 1.08
N LEU A 77 8.70 -3.82 0.36
CA LEU A 77 9.26 -5.07 0.89
C LEU A 77 10.77 -5.24 0.67
N GLY A 78 11.38 -4.44 -0.20
CA GLY A 78 12.81 -4.48 -0.48
C GLY A 78 13.23 -5.51 -1.54
N ARG A 79 14.54 -5.71 -1.69
CA ARG A 79 15.16 -6.52 -2.78
C ARG A 79 14.98 -8.03 -2.62
N SER A 80 14.59 -8.52 -1.44
CA SER A 80 14.14 -9.91 -1.26
C SER A 80 12.85 -10.21 -2.03
N GLY A 81 12.23 -9.20 -2.64
CA GLY A 81 10.97 -9.27 -3.35
C GLY A 81 10.98 -9.61 -4.85
N LEU A 82 12.11 -9.67 -5.59
CA LEU A 82 12.08 -10.02 -7.04
C LEU A 82 13.42 -10.45 -7.68
N PRO A 83 13.43 -11.37 -8.67
CA PRO A 83 14.28 -11.25 -9.84
C PRO A 83 13.68 -10.22 -10.82
N ALA A 84 14.41 -9.12 -11.05
CA ALA A 84 14.03 -8.05 -11.95
C ALA A 84 14.39 -8.39 -13.41
N PHE A 85 13.66 -9.34 -14.03
CA PHE A 85 13.58 -9.47 -15.49
C PHE A 85 12.40 -10.37 -15.90
N VAL A 86 11.58 -9.92 -16.86
CA VAL A 86 10.57 -10.74 -17.55
C VAL A 86 10.77 -10.51 -19.05
N SER A 87 10.88 -11.58 -19.84
CA SER A 87 11.00 -11.45 -21.29
C SER A 87 9.68 -10.96 -21.88
N GLY A 88 9.74 -9.94 -22.73
CA GLY A 88 8.57 -9.32 -23.37
C GLY A 88 7.78 -10.22 -24.32
N THR A 89 8.09 -11.52 -24.38
CA THR A 89 7.59 -12.46 -25.39
C THR A 89 6.52 -13.43 -24.88
N ARG A 90 6.19 -13.44 -23.58
CA ARG A 90 5.21 -14.41 -23.02
C ARG A 90 4.19 -13.86 -22.02
N VAL A 91 4.14 -12.55 -21.80
CA VAL A 91 3.15 -11.85 -20.94
C VAL A 91 2.80 -12.64 -19.67
N LEU A 92 3.81 -13.16 -18.97
CA LEU A 92 3.66 -13.91 -17.74
C LEU A 92 4.54 -13.25 -16.70
N TYR A 93 3.95 -12.27 -16.00
CA TYR A 93 4.58 -11.67 -14.83
C TYR A 93 4.34 -12.66 -13.69
N ARG A 94 5.37 -13.42 -13.31
CA ARG A 94 5.35 -14.19 -12.06
C ARG A 94 6.39 -13.57 -11.15
N HIS A 95 5.89 -12.96 -10.10
CA HIS A 95 6.70 -12.21 -9.17
C HIS A 95 6.51 -12.85 -7.81
N THR A 96 7.43 -13.71 -7.40
CA THR A 96 7.40 -14.25 -6.03
C THR A 96 7.97 -13.20 -5.11
N VAL A 97 7.05 -12.51 -4.41
CA VAL A 97 7.40 -11.47 -3.45
C VAL A 97 7.59 -12.11 -2.07
N ASN A 98 8.83 -12.24 -1.59
CA ASN A 98 9.11 -12.76 -0.24
C ASN A 98 8.99 -11.65 0.82
N LEU A 99 8.17 -11.82 1.85
CA LEU A 99 8.27 -11.01 3.08
C LEU A 99 9.26 -11.60 4.07
N SER A 100 10.51 -11.74 3.65
CA SER A 100 11.58 -11.88 4.65
C SER A 100 11.71 -10.56 5.42
N ALA A 101 12.33 -10.60 6.61
CA ALA A 101 12.64 -9.42 7.41
C ALA A 101 13.21 -8.32 6.49
N MET A 102 12.38 -7.31 6.23
CA MET A 102 12.57 -6.42 5.11
C MET A 102 13.91 -5.69 5.30
N GLU A 103 14.83 -5.87 4.36
CA GLU A 103 15.91 -4.89 4.20
C GLU A 103 15.24 -3.52 4.03
N SER A 104 15.88 -2.46 4.56
CA SER A 104 15.41 -1.09 4.36
C SER A 104 14.96 -0.91 2.92
N GLY A 105 13.65 -0.67 2.71
CA GLY A 105 13.04 -0.65 1.39
C GLY A 105 13.84 0.23 0.42
N LEU A 106 13.73 -0.07 -0.88
CA LEU A 106 14.48 0.66 -1.90
C LEU A 106 14.28 2.17 -1.76
N ARG A 107 15.37 2.91 -1.95
CA ARG A 107 15.29 4.37 -2.04
C ARG A 107 14.65 4.76 -3.37
N PHE A 108 13.84 5.80 -3.32
CA PHE A 108 13.16 6.36 -4.47
C PHE A 108 12.97 7.85 -4.28
N ASP A 109 12.79 8.57 -5.39
CA ASP A 109 12.31 9.94 -5.35
C ASP A 109 10.80 9.94 -5.60
N LEU A 110 10.10 10.84 -4.92
CA LEU A 110 8.67 11.05 -5.10
C LEU A 110 8.45 12.45 -5.66
N ILE A 111 7.72 12.52 -6.76
CA ILE A 111 7.29 13.78 -7.36
C ILE A 111 5.79 13.92 -7.08
N GLN A 112 5.43 15.03 -6.44
CA GLN A 112 4.06 15.41 -6.15
C GLN A 112 3.69 16.59 -7.05
N ASP A 113 2.70 16.40 -7.91
CA ASP A 113 2.20 17.43 -8.82
C ASP A 113 0.77 17.83 -8.43
N ARG A 114 0.62 19.05 -7.90
CA ARG A 114 -0.68 19.66 -7.55
C ARG A 114 -1.06 20.77 -8.54
N GLY A 115 -0.66 20.62 -9.80
CA GLY A 115 -0.90 21.59 -10.86
C GLY A 115 0.03 22.80 -10.77
N ALA A 116 -0.26 23.75 -9.88
CA ALA A 116 0.49 24.99 -9.73
C ALA A 116 1.80 24.82 -8.93
N VAL A 117 1.86 23.79 -8.08
CA VAL A 117 3.01 23.51 -7.23
C VAL A 117 3.46 22.08 -7.47
N ARG A 118 4.76 21.92 -7.73
CA ARG A 118 5.39 20.62 -7.85
C ARG A 118 6.55 20.50 -6.90
N THR A 119 6.55 19.39 -6.19
CA THR A 119 7.51 19.14 -5.13
C THR A 119 8.21 17.82 -5.39
N LEU A 120 9.53 17.86 -5.37
CA LEU A 120 10.40 16.69 -5.39
C LEU A 120 10.82 16.35 -3.96
N TYR A 121 10.63 15.09 -3.61
CA TYR A 121 11.06 14.50 -2.35
C TYR A 121 12.12 13.45 -2.65
N GLU A 122 13.39 13.81 -2.51
CA GLU A 122 14.53 12.96 -2.86
C GLU A 122 14.84 11.92 -1.79
N GLY A 123 15.32 10.75 -2.22
CA GLY A 123 15.86 9.72 -1.34
C GLY A 123 14.87 9.22 -0.28
N CYS A 124 13.59 9.19 -0.62
CA CYS A 124 12.52 8.63 0.19
C CYS A 124 12.70 7.12 0.38
N ARG A 125 12.09 6.59 1.45
CA ARG A 125 11.96 5.16 1.74
C ARG A 125 10.60 4.86 2.35
N VAL A 126 10.13 3.62 2.19
CA VAL A 126 8.93 3.14 2.87
C VAL A 126 9.28 2.73 4.30
N LYS A 127 8.74 3.49 5.28
CA LYS A 127 8.84 3.17 6.70
C LYS A 127 7.95 1.97 7.04
N ASP A 128 6.67 2.04 6.71
CA ASP A 128 5.68 1.02 7.00
C ASP A 128 4.71 0.89 5.80
N PHE A 129 3.97 -0.22 5.71
CA PHE A 129 2.93 -0.34 4.69
C PHE A 129 1.67 -1.02 5.24
N GLU A 130 0.55 -0.77 4.57
CA GLU A 130 -0.72 -1.43 4.80
C GLU A 130 -1.38 -1.82 3.48
N LEU A 131 -1.65 -3.11 3.30
CA LEU A 131 -2.42 -3.66 2.18
C LEU A 131 -3.87 -3.87 2.61
N ARG A 132 -4.81 -3.31 1.85
CA ARG A 132 -6.25 -3.40 2.09
C ARG A 132 -6.93 -4.14 0.94
N ILE A 133 -7.70 -5.17 1.28
CA ILE A 133 -8.54 -5.93 0.37
C ILE A 133 -9.91 -5.96 1.03
N MET A 134 -10.82 -5.06 0.68
CA MET A 134 -12.16 -5.03 1.29
C MET A 134 -13.18 -5.71 0.38
N ARG A 135 -14.48 -5.49 0.58
CA ARG A 135 -15.51 -5.84 -0.39
C ARG A 135 -16.17 -4.56 -0.92
N GLY A 136 -16.25 -4.40 -2.24
CA GLY A 136 -16.88 -3.26 -2.92
C GLY A 136 -15.97 -2.05 -3.24
N GLU A 137 -14.72 -2.09 -2.82
CA GLU A 137 -13.62 -1.17 -3.12
C GLU A 137 -12.60 -1.78 -4.11
N ALA A 138 -11.47 -1.10 -4.31
CA ALA A 138 -10.31 -1.64 -5.02
C ALA A 138 -9.24 -2.07 -4.00
N ILE A 139 -8.41 -3.05 -4.35
CA ILE A 139 -7.24 -3.40 -3.54
C ILE A 139 -6.32 -2.18 -3.47
N LYS A 140 -6.03 -1.69 -2.26
CA LYS A 140 -5.24 -0.48 -2.03
C LYS A 140 -3.98 -0.81 -1.23
N LEU A 141 -2.89 -0.15 -1.59
CA LEU A 141 -1.66 -0.15 -0.81
C LEU A 141 -1.43 1.26 -0.25
N LYS A 142 -1.26 1.32 1.07
CA LYS A 142 -0.76 2.50 1.78
C LYS A 142 0.73 2.32 2.03
N LEU A 143 1.53 3.28 1.58
CA LEU A 143 2.95 3.38 1.86
C LEU A 143 3.17 4.56 2.81
N ASP A 144 3.69 4.30 4.00
CA ASP A 144 4.16 5.35 4.91
C ASP A 144 5.59 5.70 4.54
N ILE A 145 5.81 6.96 4.16
CA ILE A 145 7.05 7.44 3.54
C ILE A 145 7.82 8.31 4.53
N ALA A 146 9.14 8.10 4.55
CA ALA A 146 10.09 8.93 5.27
C ALA A 146 11.27 9.30 4.37
N GLY A 147 11.86 10.48 4.57
CA GLY A 147 13.05 10.95 3.88
C GLY A 147 13.86 11.89 4.75
N ASN A 148 15.15 12.03 4.45
CA ASN A 148 16.06 12.88 5.24
C ASN A 148 16.31 14.25 4.59
N PHE A 149 16.03 14.37 3.29
CA PHE A 149 16.27 15.60 2.52
C PHE A 149 15.06 16.53 2.59
N SER A 150 15.32 17.83 2.60
CA SER A 150 14.25 18.82 2.47
C SER A 150 13.59 18.70 1.09
N PRO A 151 12.28 18.88 0.98
CA PRO A 151 11.63 18.94 -0.32
C PRO A 151 12.12 20.14 -1.12
N VAL A 152 12.23 19.97 -2.44
CA VAL A 152 12.62 21.02 -3.38
C VAL A 152 11.55 21.22 -4.46
N CYS A 153 11.54 22.40 -5.07
CA CYS A 153 10.65 22.67 -6.20
C CYS A 153 11.08 21.81 -7.41
N TYR A 154 10.12 21.13 -8.05
CA TYR A 154 10.42 20.32 -9.23
C TYR A 154 10.42 21.20 -10.50
N PRO A 155 11.51 21.22 -11.29
CA PRO A 155 11.74 22.26 -12.31
C PRO A 155 10.98 22.06 -13.63
N TYR A 156 10.38 20.89 -13.87
CA TYR A 156 9.72 20.61 -15.14
C TYR A 156 8.25 21.10 -15.12
N PRO A 157 7.80 21.85 -16.15
CA PRO A 157 6.45 22.44 -16.18
C PRO A 157 5.37 21.53 -16.81
N GLU A 158 5.73 20.45 -17.50
CA GLU A 158 4.76 19.56 -18.16
C GLU A 158 3.96 18.72 -17.16
N LYS A 159 2.63 18.83 -17.17
CA LYS A 159 1.76 18.12 -16.21
C LYS A 159 2.07 16.63 -16.21
N ALA A 160 2.29 16.07 -15.02
CA ALA A 160 2.43 14.62 -14.90
C ALA A 160 1.15 13.96 -15.44
N ALA A 161 1.32 12.92 -16.26
CA ALA A 161 0.18 12.20 -16.80
C ALA A 161 -0.65 11.63 -15.65
N VAL A 162 -1.96 11.87 -15.69
CA VAL A 162 -2.91 11.19 -14.79
C VAL A 162 -3.12 9.80 -15.38
N TYR A 163 -2.60 8.79 -14.71
CA TYR A 163 -2.81 7.41 -15.13
C TYR A 163 -4.15 6.92 -14.60
N SER A 164 -5.16 6.85 -15.48
CA SER A 164 -6.28 5.92 -15.27
C SER A 164 -5.73 4.51 -15.46
N GLY A 165 -5.90 3.65 -14.47
CA GLY A 165 -5.35 2.30 -14.49
C GLY A 165 -6.42 1.26 -14.19
N GLU A 166 -6.23 0.06 -14.72
CA GLU A 166 -6.93 -1.15 -14.32
C GLU A 166 -6.83 -1.35 -12.82
N ARG A 167 -7.91 -1.80 -12.18
CA ARG A 167 -7.93 -2.03 -10.73
C ARG A 167 -8.50 -3.41 -10.45
N PHE A 168 -7.92 -4.09 -9.46
CA PHE A 168 -8.48 -5.36 -9.00
C PHE A 168 -9.85 -5.11 -8.38
N LYS A 169 -10.87 -5.88 -8.82
CA LYS A 169 -12.23 -5.80 -8.27
C LYS A 169 -12.38 -6.74 -7.09
N GLU A 170 -13.12 -6.28 -6.09
CA GLU A 170 -13.31 -7.01 -4.85
C GLU A 170 -14.42 -8.07 -4.88
N ASP A 171 -15.41 -7.97 -5.78
CA ASP A 171 -16.46 -9.00 -5.93
C ASP A 171 -15.91 -10.33 -6.52
N GLY A 172 -14.71 -10.30 -7.08
CA GLY A 172 -13.97 -11.48 -7.55
C GLY A 172 -12.98 -12.04 -6.50
N VAL A 173 -13.03 -11.57 -5.25
CA VAL A 173 -12.10 -12.02 -4.20
C VAL A 173 -12.59 -13.30 -3.55
N LYS A 174 -11.71 -14.30 -3.53
CA LYS A 174 -11.92 -15.57 -2.82
C LYS A 174 -10.93 -15.68 -1.69
N TYR A 175 -11.44 -16.03 -0.51
CA TYR A 175 -10.65 -16.32 0.68
C TYR A 175 -10.69 -17.81 0.96
N ARG A 176 -9.51 -18.44 1.09
CA ARG A 176 -9.37 -19.83 1.49
C ARG A 176 -8.49 -19.95 2.72
N ILE A 177 -9.01 -20.60 3.75
CA ILE A 177 -8.28 -20.89 4.99
C ILE A 177 -8.13 -22.40 5.08
N ASN A 178 -6.89 -22.88 5.18
CA ASN A 178 -6.56 -24.31 5.22
C ASN A 178 -7.22 -25.10 4.07
N GLY A 179 -7.28 -24.50 2.88
CA GLY A 179 -7.90 -25.07 1.68
C GLY A 179 -9.43 -24.95 1.59
N THR A 180 -10.11 -24.49 2.64
CA THR A 180 -11.57 -24.32 2.67
C THR A 180 -11.95 -22.88 2.32
N GLU A 181 -12.94 -22.68 1.45
CA GLU A 181 -13.40 -21.34 1.05
C GLU A 181 -14.32 -20.70 2.12
N TYR A 182 -14.05 -19.44 2.47
CA TYR A 182 -14.82 -18.66 3.46
C TYR A 182 -15.49 -17.46 2.81
N LYS A 183 -16.82 -17.53 2.66
CA LYS A 183 -17.65 -16.49 2.01
C LYS A 183 -18.10 -15.38 2.96
N ASN A 184 -17.89 -15.56 4.26
CA ASN A 184 -18.24 -14.63 5.32
C ASN A 184 -17.17 -13.57 5.59
N ILE A 185 -15.97 -13.73 5.01
CA ILE A 185 -14.90 -12.75 5.07
C ILE A 185 -15.23 -11.67 4.04
N TYR A 186 -15.39 -10.43 4.51
CA TYR A 186 -15.65 -9.28 3.64
C TYR A 186 -14.43 -8.36 3.51
N GLY A 187 -13.36 -8.61 4.25
CA GLY A 187 -12.13 -7.85 4.06
C GLY A 187 -10.94 -8.37 4.83
N LEU A 188 -9.77 -7.89 4.41
CA LEU A 188 -8.47 -8.17 4.97
C LEU A 188 -7.64 -6.90 5.01
N THR A 189 -6.96 -6.68 6.13
CA THR A 189 -5.93 -5.65 6.25
C THR A 189 -4.64 -6.29 6.72
N ILE A 190 -3.56 -6.06 5.98
CA ILE A 190 -2.23 -6.52 6.36
C ILE A 190 -1.38 -5.30 6.62
N ALA A 191 -0.92 -5.13 7.85
CA ALA A 191 -0.08 -4.02 8.24
C ALA A 191 1.27 -4.55 8.72
N THR A 192 2.34 -3.90 8.28
CA THR A 192 3.67 -4.12 8.86
C THR A 192 4.05 -2.94 9.74
N ARG A 193 4.64 -3.25 10.88
CA ARG A 193 5.31 -2.25 11.73
C ARG A 193 6.78 -2.61 11.79
N LYS A 194 7.65 -1.64 11.47
CA LYS A 194 9.11 -1.80 11.52
C LYS A 194 9.76 -1.25 12.81
N ASP A 195 9.03 -0.49 13.62
CA ASP A 195 9.56 0.05 14.88
C ASP A 195 9.70 -1.09 15.93
N GLY A 196 10.93 -1.41 16.34
CA GLY A 196 11.24 -2.40 17.37
C GLY A 196 11.33 -3.87 16.89
N GLY A 197 11.25 -4.10 15.57
CA GLY A 197 11.22 -5.42 14.93
C GLY A 197 10.19 -5.44 13.81
N THR A 198 10.23 -6.43 12.92
CA THR A 198 9.20 -6.59 11.87
C THR A 198 8.05 -7.43 12.43
N GLN A 199 6.90 -6.79 12.65
CA GLN A 199 5.66 -7.50 12.96
C GLN A 199 4.66 -7.31 11.83
N THR A 200 4.19 -8.41 11.26
CA THR A 200 3.12 -8.43 10.26
C THR A 200 1.83 -8.82 10.94
N GLU A 201 0.95 -7.82 11.11
CA GLU A 201 -0.39 -8.00 11.65
C GLU A 201 -1.39 -8.17 10.52
N VAL A 202 -2.25 -9.17 10.65
CA VAL A 202 -3.30 -9.50 9.69
C VAL A 202 -4.64 -9.36 10.40
N ARG A 203 -5.51 -8.48 9.88
CA ARG A 203 -6.86 -8.25 10.37
C ARG A 203 -7.85 -8.88 9.40
N ILE A 204 -8.60 -9.87 9.86
CA ILE A 204 -9.63 -10.54 9.07
C ILE A 204 -10.99 -9.99 9.49
N HIS A 205 -11.69 -9.36 8.55
CA HIS A 205 -13.00 -8.76 8.74
C HIS A 205 -14.08 -9.75 8.26
N ARG A 206 -14.96 -10.20 9.16
CA ARG A 206 -15.93 -11.28 8.89
C ARG A 206 -17.30 -11.03 9.51
N THR A 207 -18.33 -11.71 9.01
CA THR A 207 -19.65 -11.75 9.63
C THR A 207 -19.77 -12.87 10.67
N MET A 208 -20.47 -12.61 11.78
CA MET A 208 -20.60 -13.53 12.92
C MET A 208 -21.48 -14.77 12.65
N ASN A 209 -22.37 -14.72 11.65
CA ASN A 209 -23.39 -15.75 11.42
C ASN A 209 -22.86 -17.02 10.72
N SER A 210 -21.56 -17.29 10.81
CA SER A 210 -20.87 -18.29 10.00
C SER A 210 -19.70 -18.92 10.76
N ALA A 211 -19.16 -20.01 10.20
CA ALA A 211 -18.12 -20.83 10.82
C ALA A 211 -17.02 -20.00 11.50
N GLU A 212 -16.69 -20.38 12.73
CA GLU A 212 -15.65 -19.75 13.51
C GLU A 212 -14.30 -19.95 12.84
N LEU A 213 -13.51 -18.88 12.70
CA LEU A 213 -12.15 -19.01 12.17
C LEU A 213 -11.26 -19.65 13.24
N PRO A 214 -10.37 -20.58 12.87
CA PRO A 214 -9.53 -21.25 13.83
C PRO A 214 -8.53 -20.26 14.46
N PRO A 215 -8.08 -20.50 15.71
CA PRO A 215 -7.07 -19.69 16.36
C PRO A 215 -5.70 -19.81 15.68
N ILE A 216 -5.46 -20.90 14.95
CA ILE A 216 -4.29 -21.10 14.10
C ILE A 216 -4.75 -21.36 12.68
N ILE A 217 -4.29 -20.54 11.74
CA ILE A 217 -4.50 -20.74 10.31
C ILE A 217 -3.14 -21.12 9.71
N GLU A 218 -3.02 -22.36 9.25
CA GLU A 218 -1.79 -22.85 8.60
C GLU A 218 -1.57 -22.15 7.27
N THR A 219 -2.65 -21.96 6.49
CA THR A 219 -2.62 -21.26 5.20
C THR A 219 -3.83 -20.37 5.01
N LEU A 220 -3.59 -19.12 4.59
CA LEU A 220 -4.61 -18.19 4.12
C LEU A 220 -4.24 -17.76 2.70
N GLU A 221 -5.04 -18.19 1.72
CA GLU A 221 -4.94 -17.81 0.30
C GLU A 221 -6.05 -16.81 -0.03
N ILE A 222 -5.67 -15.68 -0.61
CA ILE A 222 -6.59 -14.68 -1.17
C ILE A 222 -6.34 -14.62 -2.67
N THR A 223 -7.38 -14.78 -3.48
CA THR A 223 -7.29 -14.58 -4.93
C THR A 223 -8.29 -13.52 -5.36
N ALA A 224 -7.83 -12.46 -6.01
CA ALA A 224 -8.65 -11.36 -6.52
C ALA A 224 -8.51 -11.25 -8.04
N GLN A 225 -9.61 -11.05 -8.74
CA GLN A 225 -9.63 -10.94 -10.20
C GLN A 225 -9.49 -9.47 -10.66
N LEU A 226 -8.77 -9.26 -11.76
CA LEU A 226 -8.67 -7.96 -12.44
C LEU A 226 -9.75 -7.84 -13.52
N LEU A 227 -10.44 -6.71 -13.56
CA LEU A 227 -11.30 -6.29 -14.67
C LEU A 227 -10.81 -4.93 -15.18
N HIS A 228 -10.75 -4.78 -16.51
CA HIS A 228 -10.44 -3.49 -17.13
C HIS A 228 -11.59 -2.50 -16.89
N ASP A 229 -11.25 -1.22 -16.75
CA ASP A 229 -12.19 -0.18 -16.35
C ASP A 229 -13.34 -0.07 -17.38
N HIS A 230 -14.56 -0.27 -16.89
CA HIS A 230 -15.84 -0.06 -17.57
C HIS A 230 -16.12 -0.85 -18.88
N TYR A 231 -17.11 -1.74 -18.79
CA TYR A 231 -17.88 -2.40 -19.87
C TYR A 231 -17.41 -3.75 -20.43
N ASP A 232 -16.24 -4.27 -20.07
CA ASP A 232 -15.80 -5.58 -20.57
C ASP A 232 -15.70 -6.63 -19.45
N TYR A 233 -16.49 -7.71 -19.55
CA TYR A 233 -16.48 -8.85 -18.62
C TYR A 233 -15.37 -9.86 -18.97
N ARG A 234 -14.24 -9.39 -19.49
CA ARG A 234 -13.07 -10.24 -19.78
C ARG A 234 -12.14 -10.26 -18.59
N LEU A 235 -11.68 -11.45 -18.22
CA LEU A 235 -10.68 -11.64 -17.17
C LEU A 235 -9.31 -11.22 -17.71
N TYR A 236 -8.75 -10.11 -17.20
CA TYR A 236 -7.46 -9.59 -17.66
C TYR A 236 -6.29 -10.12 -16.84
N GLY A 237 -6.52 -10.47 -15.58
CA GLY A 237 -5.51 -11.05 -14.70
C GLY A 237 -6.03 -11.35 -13.30
N ALA A 238 -5.13 -11.69 -12.40
CA ALA A 238 -5.44 -11.87 -10.98
C ALA A 238 -4.25 -11.53 -10.07
N PHE A 239 -4.61 -11.18 -8.84
CA PHE A 239 -3.72 -11.02 -7.70
C PHE A 239 -3.94 -12.20 -6.76
N ARG A 240 -2.87 -12.92 -6.39
CA ARG A 240 -2.92 -13.97 -5.37
C ARG A 240 -2.02 -13.60 -4.21
N LEU A 241 -2.53 -13.74 -3.00
CA LEU A 241 -1.77 -13.58 -1.78
C LEU A 241 -1.85 -14.84 -0.94
N ASN A 242 -0.71 -15.35 -0.49
CA ASN A 242 -0.63 -16.47 0.44
C ASN A 242 0.06 -16.02 1.72
N LEU A 243 -0.53 -16.39 2.84
CA LEU A 243 0.01 -16.23 4.19
C LEU A 243 0.06 -17.61 4.84
N SER A 244 1.09 -17.87 5.64
CA SER A 244 1.19 -19.11 6.40
C SER A 244 1.42 -18.86 7.89
N ARG A 245 0.94 -19.80 8.71
CA ARG A 245 1.06 -19.79 10.17
C ARG A 245 0.60 -18.48 10.80
N LEU A 246 -0.68 -18.16 10.64
CA LEU A 246 -1.31 -17.05 11.34
C LEU A 246 -1.76 -17.52 12.73
N VAL A 247 -1.38 -16.77 13.76
CA VAL A 247 -1.75 -17.04 15.15
C VAL A 247 -2.66 -15.93 15.66
N LEU A 248 -3.84 -16.29 16.14
CA LEU A 248 -4.81 -15.33 16.69
C LEU A 248 -4.20 -14.63 17.91
N MET A 249 -4.18 -13.30 17.88
CA MET A 249 -3.70 -12.46 18.98
C MET A 249 -4.85 -11.89 19.79
N ALA A 250 -5.89 -11.41 19.10
CA ALA A 250 -7.01 -10.74 19.73
C ALA A 250 -8.25 -10.88 18.86
N ASP A 251 -9.39 -11.08 19.51
CA ASP A 251 -10.70 -10.88 18.91
C ASP A 251 -11.17 -9.47 19.28
N GLU A 252 -11.20 -8.57 18.30
CA GLU A 252 -11.68 -7.19 18.50
C GLU A 252 -13.16 -7.04 18.12
N THR A 253 -13.88 -8.14 17.91
CA THR A 253 -15.31 -8.18 17.58
C THR A 253 -16.12 -7.41 18.62
N ALA A 254 -16.52 -6.19 18.27
CA ALA A 254 -17.47 -5.40 19.03
C ALA A 254 -18.86 -5.56 18.43
N ILE A 255 -19.80 -6.11 19.23
CA ILE A 255 -21.22 -6.17 18.89
C ILE A 255 -21.82 -4.83 19.29
N ASN A 256 -22.14 -3.98 18.32
CA ASN A 256 -22.89 -2.75 18.58
C ASN A 256 -24.39 -3.00 18.35
N ALA A 257 -25.25 -2.33 19.11
CA ALA A 257 -26.69 -2.61 19.26
C ALA A 257 -27.59 -2.38 18.00
N GLY A 258 -27.03 -2.51 16.79
CA GLY A 258 -27.72 -2.34 15.51
C GLY A 258 -27.29 -3.38 14.46
N ASP A 259 -27.03 -4.63 14.87
CA ASP A 259 -26.72 -5.79 14.01
C ASP A 259 -25.49 -5.66 13.08
N THR A 260 -24.72 -4.59 13.21
CA THR A 260 -23.47 -4.38 12.46
C THR A 260 -22.30 -4.63 13.39
N VAL A 261 -21.60 -5.73 13.16
CA VAL A 261 -20.40 -6.12 13.91
C VAL A 261 -19.20 -5.38 13.33
N ILE A 262 -18.45 -4.63 14.15
CA ILE A 262 -17.44 -3.65 13.66
C ILE A 262 -15.99 -4.06 13.96
N GLY A 263 -15.74 -5.27 14.48
CA GLY A 263 -14.40 -5.69 14.89
C GLY A 263 -13.77 -6.79 14.02
N PRO A 264 -12.48 -6.67 13.65
CA PRO A 264 -11.75 -7.75 13.00
C PRO A 264 -11.18 -8.77 13.99
N LEU A 265 -10.88 -9.98 13.49
CA LEU A 265 -9.95 -10.87 14.16
C LEU A 265 -8.51 -10.46 13.83
N ARG A 266 -7.68 -10.27 14.86
CA ARG A 266 -6.26 -9.91 14.71
C ARG A 266 -5.39 -11.14 14.82
N TYR A 267 -4.64 -11.41 13.77
CA TYR A 267 -3.66 -12.47 13.68
C TYR A 267 -2.26 -11.89 13.53
N TYR A 268 -1.28 -12.59 14.09
CA TYR A 268 0.13 -12.40 13.81
C TYR A 268 0.58 -13.41 12.75
N CYS A 269 1.28 -12.96 11.71
CA CYS A 269 1.89 -13.84 10.71
C CYS A 269 3.24 -14.35 11.21
N ALA A 270 3.28 -15.60 11.67
CA ALA A 270 4.50 -16.27 12.13
C ALA A 270 5.21 -17.08 11.03
N GLY A 271 4.61 -17.20 9.86
CA GLY A 271 5.16 -17.91 8.70
C GLY A 271 5.46 -16.98 7.52
N ASP A 272 5.49 -17.57 6.33
CA ASP A 272 5.82 -16.91 5.08
C ASP A 272 4.62 -16.17 4.46
N PHE A 273 4.94 -15.19 3.63
CA PHE A 273 4.01 -14.47 2.77
C PHE A 273 4.51 -14.50 1.34
N SER A 274 3.60 -14.68 0.39
CA SER A 274 3.84 -14.49 -1.04
C SER A 274 2.72 -13.69 -1.69
N ALA A 275 3.05 -12.74 -2.55
CA ALA A 275 2.09 -12.08 -3.44
C ALA A 275 2.48 -12.34 -4.90
N ASP A 276 1.53 -12.80 -5.71
CA ASP A 276 1.67 -13.03 -7.15
C ASP A 276 0.69 -12.14 -7.91
N VAL A 277 1.12 -11.58 -9.04
CA VAL A 277 0.27 -10.78 -9.94
C VAL A 277 0.47 -11.28 -11.35
N PHE A 278 -0.58 -11.74 -12.02
CA PHE A 278 -0.48 -12.37 -13.35
C PHE A 278 -1.64 -11.96 -14.28
N THR A 279 -1.38 -11.91 -15.58
CA THR A 279 -2.35 -11.67 -16.66
C THR A 279 -2.93 -12.97 -17.19
N THR A 280 -4.18 -12.96 -17.66
CA THR A 280 -4.91 -14.17 -18.11
C THR A 280 -5.23 -14.20 -19.60
N SER A 281 -4.72 -13.25 -20.40
CA SER A 281 -4.93 -13.24 -21.85
C SER A 281 -4.25 -14.43 -22.54
N GLU A 282 -5.03 -15.44 -22.88
CA GLU A 282 -4.72 -16.48 -23.88
C GLU A 282 -5.09 -16.05 -25.32
N GLU A 283 -5.23 -14.76 -25.63
CA GLU A 283 -5.58 -14.32 -26.98
C GLU A 283 -4.34 -14.27 -27.89
N VAL A 284 -4.17 -15.40 -28.61
CA VAL A 284 -3.71 -15.58 -29.99
C VAL A 284 -2.86 -14.45 -30.58
N ILE A 285 -1.56 -14.73 -30.74
CA ILE A 285 -0.72 -14.02 -31.70
C ILE A 285 -0.99 -14.65 -33.07
N GLU A 286 -1.60 -13.90 -33.99
CA GLU A 286 -1.19 -13.93 -35.39
C GLU A 286 -0.06 -12.92 -35.61
#